data_AF-A0A7S0PLW3-F1
#
_entry.id   AF-A0A7S0PLW3-F1
#
_cell.length_a   1.000
_cell.length_b   1.000
_cell.length_c   1.000
_cell.angle_alpha   90.00
_cell.angle_beta   90.00
_cell.angle_gamma   90.00
#
_symmetry.space_group_name_H-M   'P 1'
#
loop_
_entity.id
_entity.type
_entity.pdbx_description
1 polymer ?
#
loop_
_entity_poly.entity_id
_entity_poly.type
_entity_poly.pdbx_seq_one_letter_code
_entity_poly.pdbx_strand_id
1 'polypeptide(L)'
;ERFGHCVKTSRNPERWLALRRSEIPVEICVSSNCVTSSVPHDESCDGSIVSRARRHHLGVAHAVGHPVCVCTDDPGVFETTLSREYALVAVAFDLSDDDVRELVTGAVRHAFMTDAHDDPFAERAMAVKRRVMRGA
;
A
#
# COMPACT_ATOMS: atom_id res chain seq x y z
N GLU A 1 -14.26 -5.51 -1.96
CA GLU A 1 -13.92 -4.45 -0.99
C GLU A 1 -12.47 -3.98 -1.08
N ARG A 2 -11.46 -4.82 -1.45
CA ARG A 2 -10.06 -4.41 -1.77
C ARG A 2 -9.46 -5.28 -2.89
N PHE A 3 -8.35 -4.85 -3.49
CA PHE A 3 -7.58 -5.63 -4.47
C PHE A 3 -6.12 -5.84 -4.04
N GLY A 4 -5.59 -7.05 -4.21
CA GLY A 4 -4.18 -7.37 -3.98
C GLY A 4 -3.27 -7.02 -5.16
N HIS A 5 -2.16 -6.34 -4.90
CA HIS A 5 -1.11 -5.97 -5.84
C HIS A 5 -1.57 -5.05 -6.99
N CYS A 6 -2.32 -5.57 -7.97
CA CYS A 6 -2.78 -4.82 -9.15
C CYS A 6 -1.70 -4.09 -9.96
N VAL A 7 -0.44 -4.54 -9.91
CA VAL A 7 0.71 -3.83 -10.53
C VAL A 7 0.52 -3.56 -12.03
N LYS A 8 -0.11 -4.49 -12.75
CA LYS A 8 -0.32 -4.37 -14.19
C LYS A 8 -1.53 -3.53 -14.57
N THR A 9 -2.39 -3.18 -13.61
CA THR A 9 -3.61 -2.39 -13.87
C THR A 9 -3.29 -0.99 -14.41
N SER A 10 -2.23 -0.36 -13.91
CA SER A 10 -1.76 0.95 -14.38
C SER A 10 -1.18 0.93 -15.81
N ARG A 11 -0.87 -0.24 -16.37
CA ARG A 11 -0.30 -0.38 -17.72
C ARG A 11 -1.35 -0.36 -18.84
N ASN A 12 -2.63 -0.47 -18.49
CA ASN A 12 -3.73 -0.40 -19.44
C ASN A 12 -4.66 0.77 -19.04
N PRO A 13 -4.85 1.79 -19.90
CA PRO A 13 -5.62 2.98 -19.55
C PRO A 13 -7.07 2.69 -19.12
N GLU A 14 -7.74 1.74 -19.77
CA GLU A 14 -9.14 1.40 -19.45
C GLU A 14 -9.25 0.72 -18.08
N ARG A 15 -8.34 -0.23 -17.79
CA ARG A 15 -8.28 -0.92 -16.49
C ARG A 15 -7.89 0.04 -15.37
N TRP A 16 -6.94 0.94 -15.63
CA TRP A 16 -6.58 1.99 -14.68
C TRP A 16 -7.76 2.90 -14.37
N LEU A 17 -8.48 3.34 -15.40
CA LEU A 17 -9.65 4.19 -15.24
C LEU A 17 -10.78 3.46 -14.49
N ALA A 18 -10.99 2.17 -14.76
CA ALA A 18 -11.96 1.35 -14.04
C ALA A 18 -11.60 1.21 -12.54
N LEU A 19 -10.34 0.89 -12.22
CA LEU A 19 -9.86 0.81 -10.85
C LEU A 19 -10.02 2.15 -10.12
N ARG A 20 -9.56 3.24 -10.74
CA ARG A 20 -9.66 4.59 -10.16
C ARG A 20 -11.11 4.96 -9.84
N ARG A 21 -12.05 4.71 -10.76
CA ARG A 21 -13.49 4.99 -10.55
C ARG A 21 -14.13 4.13 -9.47
N SER A 22 -13.58 2.96 -9.19
CA SER A 22 -14.17 2.05 -8.20
C SER A 22 -13.92 2.48 -6.77
N GLU A 23 -12.88 3.30 -6.52
CA GLU A 23 -12.39 3.64 -5.17
C GLU A 23 -12.13 2.43 -4.27
N ILE A 24 -11.97 1.24 -4.86
CA ILE A 24 -11.62 0.02 -4.16
C ILE A 24 -10.14 0.10 -3.77
N PRO A 25 -9.78 0.04 -2.49
CA PRO A 25 -8.40 0.14 -2.04
C PRO A 25 -7.51 -0.96 -2.62
N VAL A 26 -6.27 -0.60 -2.91
CA VAL A 26 -5.24 -1.54 -3.40
C VAL A 26 -4.22 -1.85 -2.31
N GLU A 27 -3.98 -3.13 -2.06
CA GLU A 27 -2.93 -3.62 -1.17
C GLU A 27 -1.60 -3.63 -1.93
N ILE A 28 -0.66 -2.81 -1.46
CA ILE A 28 0.61 -2.45 -2.09
C ILE A 28 1.75 -3.20 -1.38
N CYS A 29 2.37 -4.15 -2.07
CA CYS A 29 3.46 -4.97 -1.56
C CYS A 29 4.76 -4.69 -2.34
N VAL A 30 5.49 -3.62 -2.01
CA VAL A 30 6.55 -3.09 -2.89
C VAL A 30 7.74 -4.04 -2.99
N SER A 31 8.26 -4.54 -1.86
CA SER A 31 9.38 -5.49 -1.89
C SER A 31 9.01 -6.77 -2.62
N SER A 32 7.83 -7.34 -2.34
CA SER A 32 7.29 -8.51 -3.06
C SER A 32 7.23 -8.25 -4.56
N ASN A 33 6.63 -7.13 -4.98
CA ASN A 33 6.46 -6.80 -6.39
C ASN A 33 7.79 -6.56 -7.11
N CYS A 34 8.80 -6.06 -6.40
CA CYS A 34 10.16 -5.97 -6.91
C CYS A 34 10.78 -7.37 -7.02
N VAL A 35 10.85 -8.16 -5.96
CA VAL A 35 11.52 -9.48 -5.98
C VAL A 35 10.88 -10.43 -7.01
N THR A 36 9.55 -10.41 -7.14
CA THR A 36 8.80 -11.22 -8.12
C THR A 36 8.83 -10.69 -9.56
N SER A 37 9.58 -9.62 -9.84
CA SER A 37 9.68 -8.99 -11.16
C SER A 37 8.33 -8.49 -11.72
N SER A 38 7.40 -8.14 -10.83
CA SER A 38 6.11 -7.53 -11.20
C SER A 38 6.27 -6.06 -11.58
N VAL A 39 7.28 -5.37 -11.04
CA VAL A 39 7.67 -4.00 -11.43
C VAL A 39 8.65 -4.05 -12.61
N PRO A 40 8.51 -3.18 -13.64
CA PRO A 40 9.44 -3.15 -14.76
C PRO A 40 10.89 -2.93 -14.32
N HIS A 41 11.80 -3.72 -14.89
CA HIS A 41 13.22 -3.41 -14.89
C HIS A 41 13.51 -2.33 -15.93
N ASP A 42 14.46 -1.47 -15.62
CA ASP A 42 15.03 -0.48 -16.52
C ASP A 42 16.56 -0.58 -16.39
N GLU A 43 17.27 -0.54 -17.51
CA GLU A 43 18.72 -0.60 -17.57
C GLU A 43 19.37 0.63 -16.90
N SER A 44 18.63 1.74 -16.76
CA SER A 44 19.10 2.95 -16.09
C SER A 44 19.14 2.84 -14.55
N CYS A 45 18.85 1.67 -13.99
CA CYS A 45 18.75 1.48 -12.55
C CYS A 45 20.05 1.04 -11.96
N ASP A 46 20.43 1.62 -10.83
CA ASP A 46 21.56 1.19 -10.01
C ASP A 46 21.39 -0.20 -9.36
N GLY A 47 20.34 -0.95 -9.72
CA GLY A 47 20.00 -2.25 -9.15
C GLY A 47 19.40 -2.20 -7.74
N SER A 48 19.34 -1.04 -7.09
CA SER A 48 18.81 -0.91 -5.74
C SER A 48 17.29 -1.13 -5.70
N ILE A 49 16.80 -1.63 -4.56
CA ILE A 49 15.36 -1.78 -4.32
C ILE A 49 14.63 -0.44 -4.37
N VAL A 50 15.26 0.66 -3.94
CA VAL A 50 14.69 2.00 -3.99
C VAL A 50 14.48 2.44 -5.44
N SER A 51 15.50 2.26 -6.31
CA SER A 51 15.38 2.60 -7.73
C SER A 51 14.26 1.79 -8.42
N ARG A 52 14.08 0.53 -8.04
CA ARG A 52 12.97 -0.32 -8.52
C ARG A 52 11.62 0.14 -7.97
N ALA A 53 11.53 0.43 -6.69
CA ALA A 53 10.33 0.91 -6.02
C ALA A 53 9.79 2.20 -6.64
N ARG A 54 10.66 3.12 -7.12
CA ARG A 54 10.25 4.36 -7.81
C ARG A 54 9.36 4.13 -9.04
N ARG A 55 9.43 2.96 -9.67
CA ARG A 55 8.58 2.57 -10.81
C ARG A 55 7.32 1.81 -10.41
N HIS A 56 7.11 1.59 -9.12
CA HIS A 56 5.93 0.92 -8.62
C HIS A 56 4.68 1.77 -8.92
N HIS A 57 3.56 1.11 -9.24
CA HIS A 57 2.28 1.80 -9.51
C HIS A 57 1.69 2.54 -8.29
N LEU A 58 2.35 2.46 -7.13
CA LEU A 58 2.03 3.25 -5.95
C LEU A 58 2.13 4.74 -6.30
N GLY A 59 3.15 5.17 -7.05
CA GLY A 59 3.33 6.58 -7.39
C GLY A 59 2.13 7.18 -8.13
N VAL A 60 1.58 6.44 -9.11
CA VAL A 60 0.40 6.91 -9.86
C VAL A 60 -0.90 6.83 -9.05
N ALA A 61 -1.01 5.87 -8.13
CA ALA A 61 -2.16 5.76 -7.23
C ALA A 61 -2.16 6.87 -6.18
N HIS A 62 -1.01 7.11 -5.56
CA HIS A 62 -0.81 8.15 -4.56
C HIS A 62 -1.03 9.55 -5.14
N ALA A 63 -0.48 9.84 -6.33
CA ALA A 63 -0.62 11.14 -6.98
C ALA A 63 -2.07 11.56 -7.28
N VAL A 64 -3.00 10.61 -7.36
CA VAL A 64 -4.44 10.87 -7.58
C VAL A 64 -5.29 10.62 -6.34
N GLY A 65 -4.68 10.37 -5.18
CA GLY A 65 -5.37 10.09 -3.92
C GLY A 65 -6.20 8.80 -3.94
N HIS A 66 -5.83 7.81 -4.77
CA HIS A 66 -6.53 6.54 -4.77
C HIS A 66 -6.22 5.75 -3.49
N PRO A 67 -7.21 5.12 -2.83
CA PRO A 67 -6.98 4.42 -1.58
C PRO A 67 -6.01 3.25 -1.74
N VAL A 68 -5.04 3.17 -0.84
CA VAL A 68 -4.01 2.13 -0.83
C VAL A 68 -3.70 1.69 0.60
N CYS A 69 -3.18 0.46 0.73
CA CYS A 69 -2.69 -0.09 1.99
C CYS A 69 -1.28 -0.64 1.76
N VAL A 70 -0.26 -0.18 2.49
CA VAL A 70 1.10 -0.76 2.39
C VAL A 70 1.13 -2.08 3.17
N CYS A 71 1.63 -3.14 2.53
CA CYS A 71 1.63 -4.51 3.03
C CYS A 71 3.00 -5.17 2.82
N THR A 72 3.30 -6.20 3.61
CA THR A 72 4.56 -6.96 3.48
C THR A 72 4.48 -8.11 2.48
N ASP A 73 3.27 -8.60 2.19
CA ASP A 73 3.06 -9.92 1.57
C ASP A 73 3.68 -11.01 2.46
N ASP A 74 4.73 -11.70 2.01
CA ASP A 74 5.47 -12.71 2.76
C ASP A 74 6.75 -12.14 3.42
N PRO A 75 6.71 -11.60 4.65
CA PRO A 75 7.86 -10.91 5.26
C PRO A 75 9.09 -11.81 5.44
N GLY A 76 8.90 -13.11 5.66
CA GLY A 76 9.99 -14.08 5.78
C GLY A 76 10.67 -14.41 4.45
N VAL A 77 9.95 -14.32 3.33
CA VAL A 77 10.48 -14.59 1.98
C VAL A 77 11.21 -13.36 1.43
N PHE A 78 10.67 -12.17 1.68
CA PHE A 78 11.21 -10.92 1.17
C PHE A 78 12.15 -10.20 2.16
N GLU A 79 12.46 -10.83 3.29
CA GLU A 79 13.32 -10.31 4.36
C GLU A 79 12.94 -8.88 4.79
N THR A 80 11.65 -8.59 4.84
CA THR A 80 11.11 -7.26 5.13
C THR A 80 10.25 -7.25 6.39
N THR A 81 9.93 -6.05 6.85
CA THR A 81 8.96 -5.79 7.92
C THR A 81 8.04 -4.66 7.47
N LEU A 82 6.89 -4.50 8.12
CA LEU A 82 5.97 -3.42 7.76
C LEU A 82 6.65 -2.03 7.86
N SER A 83 7.48 -1.81 8.89
CA SER A 83 8.26 -0.57 9.03
C SER A 83 9.27 -0.37 7.90
N ARG A 84 9.90 -1.45 7.40
CA ARG A 84 10.80 -1.39 6.24
C ARG A 84 10.04 -1.06 4.96
N GLU A 85 8.84 -1.61 4.76
CA GLU A 85 8.00 -1.25 3.60
C GLU A 85 7.62 0.23 3.62
N TYR A 86 7.19 0.76 4.79
CA TYR A 86 6.91 2.19 4.93
C TYR A 86 8.13 3.07 4.67
N ALA A 87 9.30 2.71 5.21
CA ALA A 87 10.54 3.44 4.95
C ALA A 87 10.92 3.39 3.46
N LEU A 88 10.77 2.24 2.81
CA LEU A 88 11.04 2.08 1.38
C LEU A 88 10.12 2.97 0.53
N VAL A 89 8.81 2.96 0.78
CA VAL A 89 7.88 3.81 0.01
C VAL A 89 8.12 5.29 0.29
N ALA A 90 8.44 5.67 1.52
CA ALA A 90 8.74 7.05 1.86
C ALA A 90 9.96 7.57 1.09
N VAL A 91 11.06 6.82 1.08
CA VAL A 91 12.27 7.18 0.34
C VAL A 91 12.07 7.13 -1.17
N ALA A 92 11.33 6.12 -1.67
CA ALA A 92 11.10 5.96 -3.10
C ALA A 92 10.20 7.05 -3.69
N PHE A 93 9.20 7.52 -2.93
CA PHE A 93 8.21 8.48 -3.42
C PHE A 93 8.35 9.88 -2.79
N ASP A 94 9.42 10.12 -2.04
CA ASP A 94 9.70 11.40 -1.35
C ASP A 94 8.53 11.84 -0.45
N LEU A 95 7.99 10.87 0.30
CA LEU A 95 6.83 11.10 1.16
C LEU A 95 7.27 11.74 2.48
N SER A 96 6.48 12.71 2.93
CA SER A 96 6.62 13.29 4.27
C SER A 96 6.09 12.34 5.35
N ASP A 97 6.39 12.65 6.61
CA ASP A 97 5.82 11.94 7.76
C ASP A 97 4.29 12.00 7.79
N ASP A 98 3.70 13.10 7.29
CA ASP A 98 2.26 13.27 7.21
C ASP A 98 1.65 12.39 6.11
N ASP A 99 2.32 12.27 4.95
CA ASP A 99 1.92 11.34 3.88
C ASP A 99 1.97 9.88 4.38
N VAL A 100 3.03 9.51 5.10
CA VAL A 100 3.15 8.17 5.70
C VAL A 100 2.06 7.94 6.74
N ARG A 101 1.74 8.94 7.57
CA ARG A 101 0.63 8.85 8.52
C ARG A 101 -0.71 8.65 7.82
N GLU A 102 -0.95 9.34 6.71
CA GLU A 102 -2.17 9.18 5.92
C GLU A 102 -2.25 7.78 5.28
N LEU A 103 -1.14 7.23 4.78
CA LEU A 103 -1.11 5.85 4.29
C LEU A 103 -1.46 4.84 5.39
N VAL A 104 -0.89 5.00 6.59
CA VAL A 104 -1.17 4.11 7.74
C VAL A 104 -2.63 4.21 8.17
N THR A 105 -3.13 5.43 8.36
CA THR A 105 -4.50 5.67 8.84
C THR A 105 -5.54 5.29 7.78
N GLY A 106 -5.28 5.58 6.51
CA GLY A 106 -6.09 5.14 5.37
C GLY A 106 -6.29 3.63 5.36
N ALA A 107 -5.22 2.85 5.55
CA ALA A 107 -5.32 1.39 5.62
C ALA A 107 -6.24 0.91 6.76
N VAL A 108 -6.20 1.57 7.93
CA VAL A 108 -7.09 1.25 9.06
C VAL A 108 -8.56 1.54 8.74
N ARG A 109 -8.87 2.62 8.01
CA ARG A 109 -10.24 2.94 7.58
C ARG A 109 -10.82 1.81 6.73
N HIS A 110 -10.00 1.19 5.89
CA HIS A 110 -10.38 0.11 4.97
C HIS A 110 -10.23 -1.31 5.55
N ALA A 111 -9.85 -1.45 6.83
CA ALA A 111 -9.77 -2.75 7.50
C ALA A 111 -11.17 -3.39 7.62
N PHE A 112 -11.28 -4.70 7.39
CA PHE A 112 -12.54 -5.46 7.51
C PHE A 112 -12.83 -5.78 8.97
N MET A 113 -13.11 -4.71 9.71
CA MET A 113 -13.41 -4.76 11.13
C MET A 113 -14.81 -4.21 11.35
N THR A 114 -15.65 -5.04 11.94
CA THR A 114 -17.04 -4.75 12.30
C THR A 114 -17.28 -5.01 13.79
N ASP A 115 -18.37 -4.48 14.34
CA ASP A 115 -18.76 -4.75 15.74
C ASP A 115 -19.22 -6.20 15.98
N ALA A 116 -19.26 -7.05 14.94
CA ALA A 116 -19.64 -8.46 15.04
C ALA A 116 -18.50 -9.39 15.51
N HIS A 117 -17.27 -8.88 15.61
CA HIS A 117 -16.15 -9.64 16.18
C HIS A 117 -16.17 -9.52 17.71
N ASP A 118 -16.16 -10.65 18.42
CA ASP A 118 -16.41 -10.73 19.87
C ASP A 118 -15.19 -11.16 20.69
N ASP A 119 -13.98 -11.07 20.12
CA ASP A 119 -12.73 -11.42 20.80
C ASP A 119 -11.97 -10.18 21.35
N PRO A 120 -11.08 -10.35 22.35
CA PRO A 120 -10.33 -9.24 22.95
C PRO A 120 -9.42 -8.46 22.00
N PHE A 121 -8.97 -9.08 20.90
CA PHE A 121 -8.17 -8.40 19.89
C PHE A 121 -9.06 -7.49 19.04
N ALA A 122 -10.25 -7.96 18.66
CA ALA A 122 -11.22 -7.16 17.92
C ALA A 122 -11.63 -5.88 18.66
N GLU A 123 -11.86 -5.95 19.96
CA GLU A 123 -12.19 -4.76 20.76
C GLU A 123 -11.09 -3.69 20.68
N ARG A 124 -9.82 -4.10 20.86
CA ARG A 124 -8.66 -3.19 20.79
C ARG A 124 -8.50 -2.59 19.40
N ALA A 125 -8.59 -3.42 18.37
CA ALA A 125 -8.41 -2.97 17.00
C ALA A 125 -9.59 -2.09 16.53
N MET A 126 -10.82 -2.33 17.02
CA MET A 126 -11.97 -1.45 16.81
C MET A 126 -11.81 -0.11 17.52
N ALA A 127 -11.24 -0.08 18.72
CA ALA A 127 -10.91 1.18 19.39
C ALA A 127 -9.92 2.04 18.57
N VAL A 128 -8.90 1.40 17.97
CA VAL A 128 -7.96 2.07 17.05
C VAL A 128 -8.70 2.58 15.81
N LYS A 129 -9.51 1.74 15.16
CA LYS A 129 -10.28 2.15 13.97
C LYS A 129 -11.22 3.31 14.27
N ARG A 130 -11.95 3.28 15.39
CA ARG A 130 -12.82 4.38 15.82
C ARG A 130 -12.05 5.68 16.06
N ARG A 131 -10.82 5.61 16.61
CA ARG A 131 -9.95 6.78 16.77
C ARG A 131 -9.54 7.37 15.43
N VAL A 132 -9.13 6.53 14.47
CA VAL A 132 -8.77 6.96 13.11
C VAL A 132 -9.96 7.60 12.39
N MET A 133 -11.16 7.02 12.50
CA MET A 133 -12.37 7.55 11.85
C MET A 133 -12.83 8.91 12.42
N ARG A 134 -12.37 9.29 13.62
CA ARG A 134 -12.69 10.58 14.26
C ARG A 134 -11.70 11.70 13.91
N GLY A 135 -10.68 11.43 13.08
CA GLY A 135 -9.69 12.44 12.66
C GLY A 135 -8.64 12.74 13.73
N ALA A 136 -8.16 11.71 14.44
CA ALA A 136 -7.07 11.83 15.40
C ALA A 136 -5.73 12.21 14.77
#